data_AF-A0A1F8UQX4-F1
#
_entry.id   AF-A0A1F8UQX4-F1
#
_cell.length_a   1.000
_cell.length_b   1.000
_cell.length_c   1.000
_cell.angle_alpha   90.00
_cell.angle_beta   90.00
_cell.angle_gamma   90.00
#
_symmetry.space_group_name_H-M   'P 1'
#
loop_
_entity.id
_entity.type
_entity.pdbx_description
1 polymer ?
#
loop_
_entity_poly.entity_id
_entity_poly.type
_entity_poly.pdbx_seq_one_letter_code
_entity_poly.pdbx_strand_id
1 'polypeptide(L)' 'MNCGCSVAAKRTSSKRREIKDMIKGLKEVFNDVDKNIFQSAQNVNMDSIVGWQKDGKKYSYLDFYDED' A
#
# COMPACT_ATOMS: atom_id res chain seq x y z
N MET A 1 -21.65 16.95 14.95
CA MET A 1 -20.66 15.96 14.44
C MET A 1 -21.04 14.59 15.00
N ASN A 2 -21.40 13.64 14.13
CA ASN A 2 -21.77 12.27 14.53
C ASN A 2 -20.53 11.53 15.04
N CYS A 3 -20.63 10.88 16.20
CA CYS A 3 -19.56 10.12 16.85
C CYS A 3 -18.94 9.08 15.90
N GLY A 4 -17.61 9.07 15.74
CA GLY A 4 -16.81 8.06 15.02
C GLY A 4 -16.77 6.69 15.70
N CYS A 5 -17.87 6.30 16.36
CA CYS A 5 -18.02 5.14 17.22
C CYS A 5 -17.72 3.82 16.47
N SER A 6 -17.92 3.73 15.16
CA SER A 6 -17.58 2.56 14.33
C SER A 6 -16.07 2.36 14.14
N VAL A 7 -15.29 3.44 14.12
CA VAL A 7 -13.81 3.40 14.07
C VAL A 7 -13.25 3.01 15.44
N ALA A 8 -13.79 3.61 16.50
CA ALA A 8 -13.42 3.30 17.89
C ALA A 8 -13.78 1.85 18.28
N ALA A 9 -14.90 1.33 17.78
CA ALA A 9 -15.32 -0.06 17.97
C ALA A 9 -14.56 -1.07 17.08
N LYS A 10 -13.51 -0.65 16.36
CA LYS A 10 -12.73 -1.49 15.43
C LYS A 10 -13.60 -2.19 14.36
N ARG A 11 -14.81 -1.68 14.08
CA ARG A 11 -15.75 -2.22 13.09
C ARG A 11 -15.47 -1.74 11.67
N THR A 12 -14.51 -0.82 11.50
CA THR A 12 -14.01 -0.45 10.17
C THR A 12 -13.02 -1.52 9.69
N SER A 13 -13.53 -2.52 8.98
CA SER A 13 -12.70 -3.45 8.19
C SER A 13 -12.14 -2.72 6.97
N SER A 14 -11.02 -2.02 7.16
CA SER A 14 -10.27 -1.52 6.00
C SER A 14 -9.43 -2.65 5.42
N LYS A 15 -9.32 -2.71 4.09
CA LYS A 15 -8.40 -3.63 3.41
C LYS A 15 -6.96 -3.47 3.92
N ARG A 16 -6.56 -2.25 4.29
CA ARG A 16 -5.26 -1.97 4.93
C ARG A 16 -5.08 -2.75 6.25
N ARG A 17 -6.12 -2.91 7.06
CA ARG A 17 -6.05 -3.68 8.29
C ARG A 17 -5.96 -5.18 8.02
N GLU A 18 -6.78 -5.69 7.10
CA GLU A 18 -6.73 -7.10 6.69
C GLU A 18 -5.33 -7.50 6.21
N ILE A 19 -4.68 -6.66 5.39
CA ILE A 19 -3.30 -6.90 4.94
C ILE A 19 -2.30 -6.87 6.11
N LYS A 20 -2.46 -5.96 7.07
CA LYS A 20 -1.58 -5.92 8.27
C LYS A 20 -1.71 -7.17 9.12
N ASP A 21 -2.93 -7.68 9.31
CA ASP A 21 -3.18 -8.91 10.06
C ASP A 21 -2.61 -10.13 9.32
N MET A 22 -2.70 -10.17 7.99
CA MET A 22 -2.05 -11.20 7.15
C MET A 22 -0.52 -11.15 7.27
N ILE A 23 0.10 -9.97 7.17
CA ILE A 23 1.55 -9.80 7.33
C ILE A 23 1.99 -10.28 8.72
N LYS A 24 1.19 -10.04 9.77
CA LYS A 24 1.47 -10.52 11.12
C LYS A 24 1.54 -12.06 11.16
N GLY A 25 0.59 -12.75 10.53
CA GLY A 25 0.64 -14.21 10.42
C GLY A 25 1.84 -14.71 9.62
N LEU A 26 2.23 -14.02 8.54
CA LEU A 26 3.40 -14.39 7.75
C LEU A 26 4.71 -14.31 8.54
N LYS A 27 4.82 -13.34 9.48
CA LYS A 27 6.00 -13.20 10.34
C LYS A 27 6.22 -14.37 11.29
N GLU A 28 5.18 -15.15 11.60
CA GLU A 28 5.29 -16.33 12.48
C GLU A 28 5.93 -17.52 11.76
N VAL A 29 5.81 -17.58 10.43
CA VAL A 29 6.32 -18.69 9.60
C VAL A 29 7.56 -18.34 8.79
N PHE A 30 7.81 -17.05 8.56
CA PHE A 30 8.94 -16.57 7.76
C PHE A 30 9.59 -15.33 8.40
N ASN A 31 10.87 -15.45 8.77
CA ASN A 31 11.57 -14.39 9.51
C ASN A 31 11.95 -13.18 8.65
N ASP A 32 12.11 -13.37 7.34
CA ASP A 32 12.56 -12.32 6.41
C ASP A 32 11.40 -11.57 5.72
N VAL A 33 10.16 -11.68 6.23
CA VAL A 33 8.98 -10.98 5.65
C VAL A 33 9.25 -9.49 5.50
N ASP A 34 9.77 -8.84 6.55
CA ASP A 34 10.01 -7.38 6.54
C ASP A 34 11.07 -7.00 5.50
N LYS A 35 12.12 -7.82 5.37
CA LYS A 35 13.18 -7.62 4.37
C LYS A 35 12.61 -7.73 2.95
N ASN A 36 11.81 -8.75 2.68
CA ASN A 36 11.23 -8.95 1.35
C ASN A 36 10.20 -7.86 0.99
N ILE A 37 9.39 -7.42 1.97
CA ILE A 37 8.48 -6.27 1.77
C ILE A 37 9.26 -4.99 1.46
N PHE A 38 10.41 -4.76 2.11
CA PHE A 38 11.23 -3.60 1.80
C PHE A 38 11.90 -3.71 0.43
N GLN A 39 12.41 -4.89 0.08
CA GLN A 39 13.05 -5.15 -1.21
C GLN A 39 12.08 -5.01 -2.39
N SER A 40 10.80 -5.31 -2.22
CA SER A 40 9.79 -5.18 -3.28
C SER A 40 9.60 -3.73 -3.77
N ALA A 41 10.11 -2.73 -3.04
CA ALA A 41 10.07 -1.33 -3.44
C ALA A 41 11.33 -0.84 -4.19
N GLN A 42 12.40 -1.64 -4.30
CA GLN A 42 13.71 -1.15 -4.77
C GLN A 42 13.89 -1.14 -6.29
N ASN A 43 13.45 -2.21 -6.98
CA ASN A 43 13.62 -2.35 -8.42
C ASN A 43 12.26 -2.66 -9.08
N VAL A 44 11.36 -1.70 -9.00
CA VAL A 44 10.00 -1.81 -9.54
C VAL A 44 9.96 -1.38 -11.00
N ASN A 45 9.21 -2.12 -11.83
CA ASN A 45 8.97 -1.73 -13.21
C ASN A 45 8.05 -0.50 -13.26
N MET A 46 8.58 0.65 -13.71
CA MET A 46 7.83 1.90 -13.79
C MET A 46 6.63 1.82 -14.75
N ASP A 47 6.74 1.04 -15.82
CA ASP A 47 5.66 0.86 -16.80
C ASP A 47 4.44 0.11 -16.20
N SER A 48 4.62 -0.53 -15.04
CA SER A 48 3.58 -1.25 -14.31
C SER A 48 2.97 -0.44 -13.16
N ILE A 49 3.39 0.82 -12.97
CA ILE A 49 2.94 1.67 -11.86
C ILE A 49 1.91 2.68 -12.37
N VAL A 50 0.65 2.51 -11.95
CA VAL A 50 -0.47 3.39 -12.35
C VAL A 50 -0.33 4.81 -11.79
N GLY A 51 0.38 4.99 -10.68
CA GLY A 51 0.72 6.32 -10.17
C GLY A 51 1.78 6.31 -9.08
N TRP A 52 2.58 7.37 -9.05
CA TRP A 52 3.70 7.56 -8.14
C TRP A 52 3.75 9.00 -7.65
N GLN A 53 4.58 9.26 -6.63
CA GLN A 53 4.83 10.61 -6.13
C GLN A 53 6.31 10.94 -6.25
N LYS A 54 6.62 12.10 -6.82
CA LYS A 54 7.98 12.63 -6.94
C LYS A 54 7.97 14.12 -6.60
N ASP A 55 8.88 14.55 -5.73
CA ASP A 55 9.02 15.96 -5.32
C ASP A 55 7.71 16.62 -4.84
N GLY A 56 6.91 15.85 -4.09
CA GLY A 56 5.61 16.32 -3.58
C GLY A 56 4.46 16.28 -4.61
N LYS A 57 4.76 16.10 -5.90
CA LYS A 57 3.76 15.99 -6.97
C LYS A 57 3.37 14.54 -7.21
N LYS A 58 2.07 14.31 -7.40
CA LYS A 58 1.53 13.00 -7.81
C LYS A 58 1.48 12.96 -9.33
N TYR A 59 1.88 11.82 -9.86
CA TYR A 59 1.86 11.48 -11.27
C TYR A 59 1.00 10.23 -11.43
N SER A 60 0.22 10.16 -12.50
CA SER A 60 -0.40 8.93 -12.96
C SER A 60 0.24 8.51 -14.28
N TYR A 61 0.33 7.22 -14.53
CA TYR A 61 0.60 6.70 -15.87
C TYR A 61 -0.35 7.32 -16.93
N LEU A 62 -1.60 7.57 -16.55
CA LEU A 62 -2.61 8.19 -17.42
C LEU A 62 -2.24 9.61 -17.87
N ASP A 63 -1.40 10.33 -17.12
CA ASP A 63 -0.95 11.67 -17.48
C ASP A 63 -0.05 11.67 -18.73
N PHE A 64 0.56 10.51 -19.05
CA PHE A 64 1.50 10.33 -20.16
C PHE A 64 0.93 9.42 -21.27
N TYR A 65 -0.32 8.95 -21.13
CA TYR A 65 -0.91 7.95 -22.01
C TYR A 65 -1.15 8.45 -23.44
N ASP A 66 -1.41 9.75 -23.58
CA ASP A 66 -1.68 10.41 -24.86
C ASP A 66 -0.46 11.19 -25.40
N GLU A 67 0.72 11.08 -24.76
CA GLU A 67 1.95 11.79 -25.15
C GLU A 67 2.80 11.05 -26.21
N ASP A 68 2.28 9.96 -26.79
CA ASP A 68 2.86 9.21 -27.93
C ASP A 68 2.20 9.53 -29.28
#